data_AF-A0A918AKU0-F1
#
_entry.id   AF-A0A918AKU0-F1
#
_cell.length_a   1.000
_cell.length_b   1.000
_cell.length_c   1.000
_cell.angle_alpha   90.00
_cell.angle_beta   90.00
_cell.angle_gamma   90.00
#
_symmetry.space_group_name_H-M   'P 1'
#
loop_
_entity.id
_entity.type
_entity.pdbx_description
1 polymer ?
#
loop_
_entity_poly.entity_id
_entity_poly.type
_entity_poly.pdbx_seq_one_letter_code
_entity_poly.pdbx_strand_id
1 'polypeptide(L)'
;MTPLWGMATTRKGRPTPRDPVVDDWFRDLPAGEVLLEAEQLSGLMLAVERYQPEEVSDLVMARWHRLIASHRRLADQSEPAFIDQARRQGWTWQRIADVLGLPDAEAAEQRQAFLAAELTRTHPANLPQPWIGWAGNADSTP
;
A
#
# COMPACT_ATOMS: atom_id res chain seq x y z
N MET A 1 45.72 -2.87 -15.35
CA MET A 1 45.49 -3.48 -14.03
C MET A 1 44.45 -2.63 -13.31
N THR A 2 43.21 -3.10 -13.27
CA THR A 2 42.07 -2.38 -12.68
C THR A 2 41.58 -3.20 -11.49
N PRO A 3 41.42 -2.64 -10.29
CA PRO A 3 40.64 -3.31 -9.28
C PRO A 3 39.16 -3.03 -9.54
N LEU A 4 38.45 -4.10 -9.87
CA LEU A 4 37.04 -4.29 -9.53
C LEU A 4 36.94 -4.22 -8.00
N TRP A 5 36.02 -3.41 -7.46
CA TRP A 5 35.12 -3.75 -6.34
C TRP A 5 34.34 -2.52 -5.86
N GLY A 6 33.04 -2.72 -5.70
CA GLY A 6 32.07 -1.74 -5.21
C GLY A 6 30.64 -2.26 -5.40
N MET A 7 30.43 -3.55 -5.11
CA MET A 7 29.10 -4.15 -5.12
C MET A 7 28.22 -3.49 -4.05
N ALA A 8 27.06 -3.02 -4.51
CA ALA A 8 25.78 -2.96 -3.83
C ALA A 8 25.81 -2.91 -2.29
N THR A 9 25.76 -1.69 -1.73
CA THR A 9 25.01 -1.52 -0.49
C THR A 9 23.53 -1.59 -0.84
N THR A 10 22.92 -2.76 -0.71
CA THR A 10 21.47 -2.90 -0.63
C THR A 10 21.02 -1.97 0.48
N ARG A 11 20.47 -0.81 0.11
CA ARG A 11 19.77 0.07 1.05
C ARG A 11 18.59 -0.77 1.52
N LYS A 12 18.73 -1.45 2.66
CA LYS A 12 17.69 -2.23 3.31
C LYS A 12 16.53 -1.26 3.51
N GLY A 13 15.55 -1.31 2.59
CA GLY A 13 14.38 -0.45 2.63
C GLY A 13 13.80 -0.59 4.03
N ARG A 14 13.66 0.53 4.75
CA ARG A 14 13.15 0.49 6.11
C ARG A 14 11.80 -0.24 6.03
N PRO A 15 11.63 -1.41 6.69
CA PRO A 15 10.38 -2.13 6.62
C PRO A 15 9.26 -1.18 7.05
N THR A 16 8.15 -1.19 6.32
CA THR A 16 6.93 -0.55 6.80
C THR A 16 6.68 -1.06 8.23
N PRO A 17 6.46 -0.20 9.23
CA PRO A 17 6.22 -0.66 10.59
C PRO A 17 5.07 -1.65 10.59
N ARG A 18 5.32 -2.89 11.04
CA ARG A 18 4.29 -3.92 11.16
C ARG A 18 3.32 -3.54 12.28
N ASP A 19 2.02 -3.75 12.07
CA ASP A 19 1.02 -3.57 13.11
C ASP A 19 1.05 -4.79 14.06
N PRO A 20 1.35 -4.60 15.35
CA PRO A 20 1.52 -5.71 16.29
C PRO A 20 0.24 -6.52 16.51
N VAL A 21 -0.94 -5.89 16.40
CA VAL A 21 -2.22 -6.60 16.58
C VAL A 21 -2.41 -7.65 15.48
N VAL A 22 -2.02 -7.31 14.25
CA VAL A 22 -2.12 -8.24 13.12
C VAL A 22 -1.11 -9.39 13.28
N ASP A 23 0.10 -9.08 13.77
CA ASP A 23 1.11 -10.11 14.03
C ASP A 23 0.71 -11.04 15.18
N ASP A 24 0.09 -10.51 16.24
CA ASP A 24 -0.46 -11.31 17.33
C ASP A 24 -1.55 -12.26 16.80
N TRP A 25 -2.49 -11.74 16.00
CA TRP A 25 -3.52 -12.57 15.38
C TRP A 25 -2.95 -13.66 14.45
N PHE A 26 -1.89 -13.38 13.69
CA PHE A 26 -1.23 -14.41 12.88
C PHE A 26 -0.62 -15.53 13.73
N ARG A 27 -0.08 -15.24 14.92
CA ARG A 27 0.50 -16.26 15.80
C ARG A 27 -0.52 -17.26 16.33
N ASP A 28 -1.77 -16.83 16.45
CA ASP A 28 -2.87 -17.67 16.92
C ASP A 28 -3.42 -18.60 15.83
N LEU A 29 -3.04 -18.40 14.56
CA LEU A 29 -3.47 -19.22 13.44
C LEU A 29 -2.55 -20.42 13.20
N PRO A 30 -3.07 -21.53 12.64
CA PRO A 30 -2.25 -22.64 12.18
C PRO A 30 -1.19 -22.14 11.16
N ALA A 31 0.06 -22.57 11.32
CA ALA A 31 1.19 -22.12 10.48
C ALA A 31 1.38 -20.59 10.41
N GLY A 32 1.12 -19.88 11.52
CA GLY A 32 1.30 -18.44 11.66
C GLY A 32 2.70 -17.91 11.31
N GLU A 33 3.75 -18.72 11.47
CA GLU A 33 5.13 -18.36 11.10
C GLU A 33 5.25 -17.93 9.63
N VAL A 34 4.56 -18.62 8.71
CA VAL A 34 4.57 -18.28 7.27
C VAL A 34 3.88 -16.92 7.02
N LEU A 35 2.82 -16.62 7.78
CA LEU A 35 2.10 -15.35 7.66
C LEU A 35 2.92 -14.18 8.21
N LEU A 36 3.75 -14.42 9.23
CA LEU A 36 4.66 -13.41 9.79
C LEU A 36 5.78 -13.02 8.82
N GLU A 37 6.18 -13.91 7.91
CA GLU A 37 7.15 -13.61 6.86
C GLU A 37 6.54 -12.78 5.71
N ALA A 38 5.22 -12.86 5.53
CA ALA A 38 4.51 -12.11 4.49
C ALA A 38 4.38 -10.61 4.84
N GLU A 39 4.16 -9.80 3.81
CA GLU A 39 3.61 -8.46 3.97
C GLU A 39 2.20 -8.60 4.60
N GLN A 40 1.88 -7.77 5.60
CA GLN A 40 0.72 -8.00 6.47
C GLN A 40 -0.62 -7.94 5.74
N LEU A 41 -0.79 -7.05 4.77
CA LEU A 41 -2.01 -6.98 3.97
C LEU A 41 -2.21 -8.27 3.15
N SER A 42 -1.13 -8.78 2.57
CA SER A 42 -1.13 -10.06 1.86
C SER A 42 -1.37 -11.25 2.81
N GLY A 43 -0.76 -11.22 3.99
CA GLY A 43 -0.94 -12.24 5.04
C GLY A 43 -2.39 -12.30 5.54
N LEU A 44 -3.05 -11.15 5.72
CA LEU A 44 -4.46 -11.08 6.13
C LEU A 44 -5.39 -11.72 5.10
N MET A 45 -5.18 -11.41 3.82
CA MET A 45 -5.92 -12.04 2.71
C MET A 45 -5.73 -13.56 2.71
N LEU A 46 -4.48 -14.03 2.76
CA LEU A 46 -4.15 -15.47 2.78
C LEU A 46 -4.73 -16.18 4.00
N ALA A 47 -4.67 -15.54 5.18
CA ALA A 47 -5.20 -16.10 6.42
C ALA A 47 -6.70 -16.35 6.32
N VAL A 48 -7.47 -15.38 5.84
CA VAL A 48 -8.93 -15.50 5.70
C VAL A 48 -9.30 -16.51 4.62
N GLU A 49 -8.65 -16.49 3.46
CA GLU A 49 -8.95 -17.43 2.37
C GLU A 49 -8.62 -18.87 2.74
N ARG A 50 -7.50 -19.09 3.45
CA ARG A 50 -7.00 -20.43 3.79
C ARG A 50 -7.68 -21.03 5.00
N TYR A 51 -7.88 -20.25 6.05
CA TYR A 51 -8.34 -20.77 7.35
C TYR A 51 -9.82 -20.53 7.61
N GLN A 52 -10.47 -19.65 6.84
CA GLN A 52 -11.89 -19.32 6.96
C GLN A 52 -12.34 -19.20 8.43
N PRO A 53 -11.69 -18.34 9.22
CA PRO A 53 -12.03 -18.19 10.63
C PRO A 53 -13.51 -17.79 10.77
N GLU A 54 -14.21 -18.40 11.72
CA GLU A 54 -15.63 -18.09 11.97
C GLU A 54 -15.81 -16.62 12.37
N GLU A 55 -14.83 -16.06 13.09
CA GLU A 55 -14.81 -14.67 13.51
C GLU A 55 -13.40 -14.09 13.41
N VAL A 56 -13.31 -12.83 12.95
CA VAL A 56 -12.10 -12.00 13.00
C VAL A 56 -12.44 -10.80 13.86
N SER A 57 -11.65 -10.53 14.91
CA SER A 57 -11.97 -9.47 15.86
C SER A 57 -12.07 -8.09 15.18
N ASP A 58 -12.97 -7.25 15.67
CA ASP A 58 -13.17 -5.87 15.15
C ASP A 58 -11.87 -5.07 15.14
N LEU A 59 -11.00 -5.30 16.12
CA LEU A 59 -9.70 -4.64 16.19
C LEU A 59 -8.80 -5.06 15.02
N VAL A 60 -8.74 -6.35 14.66
CA VAL A 60 -7.99 -6.84 13.50
C VAL A 60 -8.61 -6.30 12.21
N MET A 61 -9.93 -6.25 12.10
CA MET A 61 -10.63 -5.63 10.96
C MET A 61 -10.27 -4.14 10.82
N ALA A 62 -10.16 -3.40 11.93
CA ALA A 62 -9.75 -2.00 11.96
C ALA A 62 -8.32 -1.81 11.47
N ARG A 63 -7.40 -2.70 11.91
CA ARG A 63 -6.01 -2.66 11.46
C ARG A 63 -5.88 -3.04 9.99
N TRP A 64 -6.64 -4.02 9.53
CA TRP A 64 -6.67 -4.40 8.12
C TRP A 64 -7.14 -3.24 7.23
N HIS A 65 -8.25 -2.58 7.59
CA HIS A 65 -8.72 -1.42 6.84
C HIS A 65 -7.68 -0.29 6.77
N ARG A 66 -6.97 -0.03 7.88
CA ARG A 66 -5.87 0.94 7.91
C ARG A 66 -4.70 0.54 7.00
N LEU A 67 -4.35 -0.75 6.96
CA LEU A 67 -3.34 -1.27 6.04
C LEU A 67 -3.76 -1.11 4.58
N ILE A 68 -5.02 -1.39 4.23
CA ILE A 68 -5.56 -1.15 2.88
C ILE A 68 -5.44 0.34 2.52
N ALA A 69 -5.88 1.24 3.40
CA ALA A 69 -5.81 2.68 3.16
C ALA A 69 -4.36 3.17 2.97
N SER A 70 -3.43 2.63 3.76
CA SER A 70 -2.01 2.97 3.66
C SER A 70 -1.38 2.49 2.34
N HIS A 71 -1.73 1.28 1.89
CA HIS A 71 -1.26 0.74 0.61
C HIS A 71 -1.85 1.48 -0.59
N ARG A 72 -3.15 1.83 -0.55
CA ARG A 72 -3.77 2.67 -1.58
C ARG A 72 -3.05 4.01 -1.70
N ARG A 73 -2.80 4.67 -0.56
CA ARG A 73 -2.04 5.92 -0.54
C ARG A 73 -0.63 5.75 -1.11
N LEU A 74 0.07 4.67 -0.78
CA LEU A 74 1.40 4.41 -1.32
C LEU A 74 1.35 4.22 -2.85
N ALA A 75 0.35 3.49 -3.36
CA ALA A 75 0.14 3.32 -4.80
C ALA A 75 -0.17 4.66 -5.49
N ASP A 76 -1.10 5.43 -4.93
CA ASP A 76 -1.49 6.76 -5.45
C ASP A 76 -0.33 7.76 -5.43
N GLN A 77 0.62 7.62 -4.50
CA GLN A 77 1.85 8.43 -4.47
C GLN A 77 2.92 7.94 -5.45
N SER A 78 2.99 6.62 -5.67
CA SER A 78 4.02 6.01 -6.51
C SER A 78 3.72 6.17 -8.00
N GLU A 79 2.45 6.09 -8.39
CA GLU A 79 2.03 6.13 -9.79
C GLU A 79 2.35 7.49 -10.47
N PRO A 80 2.10 8.67 -9.87
CA PRO A 80 2.51 9.95 -10.46
C PRO A 80 4.03 10.07 -10.57
N ALA A 81 4.78 9.58 -9.59
CA ALA A 81 6.24 9.58 -9.63
C ALA A 81 6.77 8.70 -10.78
N PHE A 82 6.14 7.55 -11.02
CA PHE A 82 6.41 6.71 -12.19
C PHE A 82 6.11 7.46 -13.50
N ILE A 83 4.92 8.06 -13.63
CA ILE A 83 4.52 8.81 -14.83
C ILE A 83 5.51 9.95 -15.11
N ASP A 84 5.83 10.76 -14.11
CA ASP A 84 6.79 11.87 -14.24
C ASP A 84 8.15 11.38 -14.71
N GLN A 85 8.65 10.28 -14.14
CA GLN A 85 9.93 9.71 -14.52
C GLN A 85 9.89 9.11 -15.94
N ALA A 86 8.79 8.48 -16.35
CA ALA A 86 8.60 7.98 -17.71
C ALA A 86 8.57 9.12 -18.72
N ARG A 87 7.88 10.23 -18.40
CA ARG A 87 7.85 11.44 -19.23
C ARG A 87 9.23 12.06 -19.39
N ARG A 88 10.03 12.14 -18.31
CA ARG A 88 11.44 12.60 -18.38
C ARG A 88 12.33 11.70 -19.24
N GLN A 89 12.02 10.42 -19.34
CA GLN A 89 12.70 9.47 -20.22
C GLN A 89 12.19 9.50 -21.67
N GLY A 90 11.28 10.41 -22.00
CA GLY A 90 10.73 10.55 -23.35
C GLY A 90 9.67 9.51 -23.72
N TRP A 91 9.09 8.81 -22.74
CA TRP A 91 7.99 7.89 -23.04
C TRP A 91 6.77 8.66 -23.54
N THR A 92 6.14 8.15 -24.60
CA THR A 92 4.86 8.67 -25.09
C THR A 92 3.74 8.33 -24.10
N TRP A 93 2.67 9.13 -24.11
CA TRP A 93 1.49 8.86 -23.30
C TRP A 93 0.86 7.51 -23.61
N GLN A 94 0.83 7.12 -24.89
CA GLN A 94 0.33 5.80 -25.28
C GLN A 94 1.13 4.68 -24.61
N ARG A 95 2.47 4.76 -24.60
CA ARG A 95 3.30 3.76 -23.94
C ARG A 95 3.04 3.71 -22.42
N ILE A 96 2.82 4.85 -21.80
CA ILE A 96 2.47 4.92 -20.38
C ILE A 96 1.11 4.26 -20.13
N ALA A 97 0.11 4.54 -20.99
CA ALA A 97 -1.20 3.91 -20.92
C ALA A 97 -1.10 2.39 -21.01
N ASP A 98 -0.35 1.88 -22.01
CA ASP A 98 -0.16 0.44 -22.22
C ASP A 98 0.43 -0.25 -20.98
N VAL A 99 1.42 0.36 -20.32
CA VAL A 99 2.07 -0.21 -19.12
C VAL A 99 1.18 -0.12 -17.88
N LEU A 100 0.35 0.92 -17.77
CA LEU A 100 -0.60 1.09 -16.67
C LEU A 100 -1.92 0.33 -16.89
N GLY A 101 -2.09 -0.33 -18.04
CA GLY A 101 -3.35 -1.01 -18.39
C GLY A 101 -4.51 -0.04 -18.63
N LEU A 102 -4.22 1.18 -19.09
CA LEU A 102 -5.20 2.21 -19.44
C LEU A 102 -5.55 2.12 -20.93
N PRO A 103 -6.78 2.52 -21.32
CA PRO A 103 -7.26 2.31 -22.69
C PRO A 103 -6.49 3.11 -23.75
N ASP A 104 -6.05 4.33 -23.44
CA ASP A 104 -5.39 5.22 -24.38
C ASP A 104 -4.54 6.30 -23.69
N ALA A 105 -3.83 7.07 -24.51
CA ALA A 105 -3.01 8.21 -24.08
C ALA A 105 -3.80 9.25 -23.26
N GLU A 106 -5.04 9.55 -23.63
CA GLU A 106 -5.87 10.53 -22.92
C GLU A 106 -6.19 10.06 -21.50
N ALA A 107 -6.53 8.78 -21.33
CA ALA A 107 -6.76 8.17 -20.04
C ALA A 107 -5.50 8.24 -19.14
N ALA A 108 -4.30 8.11 -19.70
CA ALA A 108 -3.06 8.29 -18.93
C ALA A 108 -2.86 9.74 -18.45
N GLU A 109 -3.15 10.73 -19.30
CA GLU A 109 -3.11 12.15 -18.91
C GLU A 109 -4.13 12.47 -17.82
N GLN A 110 -5.37 12.01 -17.99
CA GLN A 110 -6.45 12.18 -17.02
C GLN A 110 -6.13 11.49 -15.69
N ARG A 111 -5.52 10.29 -15.73
CA ARG A 111 -5.08 9.57 -14.54
C ARG A 111 -4.03 10.36 -13.75
N GLN A 112 -3.04 10.96 -14.42
CA GLN A 112 -2.06 11.81 -13.74
C GLN A 112 -2.74 13.02 -13.07
N ALA A 113 -3.64 13.71 -13.78
CA ALA A 113 -4.35 14.87 -13.25
C ALA A 113 -5.22 14.49 -12.03
N PHE A 114 -5.95 13.38 -12.13
CA PHE A 114 -6.75 12.82 -11.04
C PHE A 114 -5.91 12.53 -9.81
N LEU A 115 -4.78 11.81 -9.97
CA LEU A 115 -3.90 11.46 -8.86
C LEU A 115 -3.30 12.70 -8.19
N ALA A 116 -2.89 13.71 -8.96
CA ALA A 116 -2.39 14.97 -8.41
C ALA A 116 -3.45 15.68 -7.56
N ALA A 117 -4.72 15.70 -8.01
CA ALA A 117 -5.83 16.26 -7.26
C ALA A 117 -6.11 15.44 -5.98
N GLU A 118 -6.09 14.11 -6.08
CA GLU A 118 -6.38 13.21 -4.97
C GLU A 118 -5.30 13.26 -3.88
N LEU A 119 -4.02 13.31 -4.26
CA LEU A 119 -2.91 13.51 -3.33
C LEU A 119 -2.99 14.86 -2.62
N THR A 120 -3.43 15.90 -3.33
CA THR A 120 -3.67 17.22 -2.73
C THR A 120 -4.81 17.13 -1.73
N ARG A 121 -5.94 16.54 -2.11
CA ARG A 121 -7.13 16.40 -1.26
C ARG A 121 -6.83 15.61 0.01
N THR A 122 -6.11 14.50 -0.10
CA THR A 122 -5.81 13.56 1.00
C THR A 122 -4.51 13.86 1.75
N HIS A 123 -3.83 14.96 1.43
CA HIS A 123 -2.63 15.39 2.15
C HIS A 123 -2.94 15.56 3.65
N PRO A 124 -2.05 15.17 4.59
CA PRO A 124 -2.36 15.22 6.02
C PRO A 124 -2.66 16.63 6.55
N ALA A 125 -2.13 17.66 5.87
CA ALA A 125 -2.46 19.05 6.17
C ALA A 125 -3.90 19.44 5.78
N ASN A 126 -4.53 18.72 4.84
CA ASN A 126 -5.87 18.99 4.30
C ASN A 126 -6.93 18.01 4.82
N LEU A 127 -6.54 16.77 5.11
CA LEU A 127 -7.33 15.73 5.76
C LEU A 127 -6.43 15.01 6.77
N PRO A 128 -6.50 15.32 8.08
CA PRO A 128 -5.62 14.71 9.08
C PRO A 128 -5.87 13.20 9.28
N GLN A 129 -7.07 12.73 8.96
CA GLN A 129 -7.53 11.36 9.23
C GLN A 129 -8.38 10.77 8.09
N PRO A 130 -7.83 10.57 6.88
CA PRO A 130 -8.57 10.04 5.73
C PRO A 130 -9.01 8.58 5.89
N TRP A 131 -8.57 7.88 6.95
CA TRP A 131 -8.91 6.47 7.24
C TRP A 131 -9.92 6.30 8.40
N ILE A 132 -10.35 7.38 9.07
CA ILE A 132 -11.35 7.30 10.15
C ILE A 132 -12.75 7.44 9.55
N GLY A 133 -13.18 6.39 8.85
CA GLY A 133 -14.56 6.28 8.39
C GLY A 133 -15.45 5.47 9.34
N TRP A 134 -14.86 4.63 10.20
CA TRP A 134 -15.63 3.68 11.01
C TRP A 134 -15.08 3.39 12.42
N ALA A 135 -13.75 3.32 12.62
CA ALA A 135 -13.16 2.96 13.92
C ALA A 135 -13.09 4.10 14.94
N GLY A 136 -13.27 5.36 14.53
CA GLY A 136 -13.22 6.52 15.44
C GLY A 136 -14.39 6.63 16.42
N ASN A 137 -15.45 5.84 16.21
CA ASN A 137 -16.64 5.85 17.06
C ASN A 137 -16.67 4.69 18.08
N ALA A 138 -15.78 3.70 17.97
CA ALA A 138 -15.78 2.54 18.87
C ALA A 138 -15.19 2.84 20.25
N ASP A 139 -14.33 3.86 20.36
CA ASP A 139 -13.78 4.34 21.65
C ASP A 139 -14.67 5.39 22.35
N SER A 140 -15.89 5.62 21.84
CA SER A 140 -16.86 6.54 22.45
C SER A 140 -18.08 5.78 22.95
N THR A 141 -17.89 4.93 23.97
CA THR A 141 -18.99 4.51 24.85
C THR A 141 -18.56 4.78 26.30
N PRO A 142 -19.35 5.54 27.09
CA PRO A 142 -19.04 5.84 28.49
C PRO A 142 -19.11 4.62 29.41
#